data_AF-A0A9X0XE57-F1
#
_entry.id   AF-A0A9X0XE57-F1
#
_cell.length_a   1.000
_cell.length_b   1.000
_cell.length_c   1.000
_cell.angle_alpha   90.00
_cell.angle_beta   90.00
_cell.angle_gamma   90.00
#
_symmetry.space_group_name_H-M   'P 1'
#
loop_
_entity.id
_entity.type
_entity.pdbx_description
1 polymer ?
#
loop_
_entity_poly.entity_id
_entity_poly.type
_entity_poly.pdbx_seq_one_letter_code
_entity_poly.pdbx_strand_id
1 'polypeptide(L)' 'MNSPAPETPAEAPASAPTEPDRIVWRRDVQRAFDCCGETIRRYIQTDRLPPLDINITPKRQGWYHSTLAARNLRIP' A
#
# COMPACT_ATOMS: atom_id res chain seq x y z
N MET A 1 6.01 44.89 9.70
CA MET A 1 6.49 43.65 10.35
C MET A 1 5.24 42.91 10.84
N ASN A 2 4.87 41.69 10.47
CA ASN A 2 5.61 40.53 9.98
C ASN A 2 4.67 39.74 9.04
N SER A 3 5.03 39.57 7.77
CA SER A 3 4.49 38.46 6.96
C SER A 3 5.33 37.23 7.29
N PRO A 4 4.69 36.09 7.50
CA PRO A 4 5.10 34.94 6.69
C PRO A 4 3.89 34.30 6.01
N ALA A 5 3.93 34.29 4.68
CA ALA A 5 3.24 33.34 3.83
C ALA A 5 4.28 32.28 3.38
N PRO A 6 3.85 31.19 2.74
CA PRO A 6 3.38 29.94 3.33
C PRO A 6 4.49 28.87 3.28
N GLU A 7 4.58 28.02 4.30
CA GLU A 7 5.38 26.81 4.20
C GLU A 7 4.73 25.87 3.16
N THR A 8 5.47 25.61 2.09
CA THR A 8 5.28 24.51 1.12
C THR A 8 5.83 23.22 1.77
N PRO A 9 5.37 21.98 1.52
CA PRO A 9 4.65 21.47 0.33
C PRO A 9 3.38 20.65 0.62
N ALA A 10 2.57 20.48 -0.44
CA ALA A 10 1.57 19.42 -0.64
C ALA A 10 1.61 18.24 0.35
N GLU A 11 0.98 18.41 1.51
CA GLU A 11 0.63 17.31 2.38
C GLU A 11 -0.61 16.67 1.75
N ALA A 12 -0.36 15.73 0.84
CA ALA A 12 -1.36 14.73 0.48
C ALA A 12 -1.85 14.15 1.81
N PRO A 13 -3.18 14.11 2.07
CA PRO A 13 -3.68 13.72 3.38
C PRO A 13 -3.33 12.26 3.61
N ALA A 14 -2.22 12.00 4.28
CA ALA A 14 -1.92 10.75 4.94
C ALA A 14 -2.91 10.65 6.09
N SER A 15 -4.14 10.28 5.72
CA SER A 15 -5.21 9.94 6.64
C SER A 15 -4.66 8.87 7.57
N ALA A 16 -4.43 9.24 8.82
CA ALA A 16 -4.15 8.28 9.86
C ALA A 16 -5.37 7.36 10.03
N PRO A 17 -5.25 6.03 9.90
CA PRO A 17 -6.24 5.13 10.44
C PRO A 17 -5.84 4.78 11.88
N THR A 18 -6.71 5.15 12.83
CA THR A 18 -6.68 4.75 14.25
C THR A 18 -7.06 3.27 14.46
N GLU A 19 -6.99 2.44 13.42
CA GLU A 19 -7.22 1.00 13.49
C GLU A 19 -5.87 0.27 13.35
N PRO A 20 -5.67 -0.88 14.03
CA PRO A 20 -4.48 -1.70 13.79
C PRO A 20 -4.49 -2.12 12.32
N ASP A 21 -3.64 -1.46 11.53
CA ASP A 21 -3.64 -1.60 10.07
C ASP A 21 -3.40 -3.07 9.72
N ARG A 22 -4.44 -3.73 9.19
CA ARG A 22 -4.38 -5.16 8.92
C ARG A 22 -3.35 -5.40 7.84
N ILE A 23 -2.36 -6.22 8.16
CA ILE A 23 -1.33 -6.60 7.19
C ILE A 23 -1.89 -7.67 6.28
N VAL A 24 -2.01 -7.33 4.99
CA VAL A 24 -2.34 -8.28 3.94
C VAL A 24 -1.04 -8.81 3.34
N TRP A 25 -0.74 -10.08 3.63
CA TRP A 25 0.46 -10.72 3.12
C TRP A 25 0.35 -11.01 1.63
N ARG A 26 1.50 -11.03 0.94
CA ARG A 26 1.57 -11.34 -0.49
C ARG A 26 0.90 -12.65 -0.85
N ARG A 27 1.01 -13.67 0.00
CA ARG A 27 0.34 -14.97 -0.19
C ARG A 27 -1.18 -14.87 -0.18
N ASP A 28 -1.73 -13.97 0.64
CA ASP A 28 -3.17 -13.76 0.78
C ASP A 28 -3.69 -13.02 -0.46
N VAL A 29 -2.93 -12.02 -0.95
CA VAL A 29 -3.19 -11.37 -2.25
C VAL A 29 -3.13 -12.38 -3.40
N GLN A 30 -2.11 -13.24 -3.44
CA GLN A 30 -1.99 -14.28 -4.46
C GLN A 30 -3.19 -15.21 -4.49
N ARG A 31 -3.68 -15.63 -3.31
CA ARG A 31 -4.87 -16.48 -3.17
C ARG A 31 -6.15 -15.75 -3.57
N ALA A 32 -6.31 -14.50 -3.14
CA ALA A 32 -7.50 -13.72 -3.45
C ALA A 32 -7.66 -13.40 -4.94
N PHE A 33 -6.55 -13.14 -5.63
CA PHE A 33 -6.52 -12.85 -7.06
C PHE A 33 -6.25 -14.08 -7.94
N ASP A 34 -6.16 -15.27 -7.34
CA ASP A 34 -5.78 -16.54 -8.00
C ASP A 34 -4.58 -16.38 -8.95
N CYS A 35 -3.49 -15.79 -8.45
CA CYS A 35 -2.37 -15.41 -9.28
C CYS A 35 -1.00 -15.78 -8.68
N CYS A 36 -0.04 -16.01 -9.58
CA CYS A 36 1.32 -16.40 -9.20
C CYS A 36 2.16 -15.18 -8.75
N GLY A 37 3.31 -15.45 -8.12
CA GLY A 37 4.24 -14.41 -7.68
C GLY A 37 4.74 -13.50 -8.80
N GLU A 38 4.89 -14.03 -10.01
CA GLU A 38 5.24 -13.26 -11.20
C GLU A 38 4.15 -12.28 -11.61
N THR A 39 2.88 -12.70 -11.56
CA THR A 39 1.73 -11.82 -11.84
C THR A 39 1.69 -10.65 -10.86
N ILE A 40 1.85 -10.92 -9.57
CA ILE A 40 1.97 -9.88 -8.55
C ILE A 40 3.12 -8.92 -8.86
N ARG A 41 4.30 -9.45 -9.23
CA ARG A 41 5.46 -8.63 -9.58
C ARG A 41 5.19 -7.77 -10.81
N ARG A 42 4.46 -8.28 -11.81
CA ARG A 42 4.02 -7.52 -12.98
C ARG A 42 3.02 -6.45 -12.58
N TYR A 43 2.07 -6.76 -11.71
CA TYR A 43 1.08 -5.79 -11.23
C TYR A 43 1.74 -4.62 -10.49
N ILE A 44 2.75 -4.88 -9.66
CA ILE A 44 3.55 -3.82 -9.03
C ILE A 44 4.26 -2.97 -10.10
N GLN A 45 4.88 -3.59 -11.11
CA GLN A 45 5.56 -2.87 -12.20
C GLN A 45 4.60 -2.05 -13.07
N THR A 46 3.35 -2.49 -13.22
CA THR A 46 2.32 -1.80 -14.00
C THR A 46 1.47 -0.84 -13.16
N ASP A 47 1.89 -0.54 -11.93
CA ASP A 47 1.18 0.29 -10.93
C ASP A 47 -0.24 -0.18 -10.56
N ARG A 48 -0.64 -1.38 -10.99
CA ARG A 48 -1.88 -2.06 -10.62
C ARG A 48 -1.91 -2.40 -9.13
N LEU A 49 -0.76 -2.82 -8.58
CA LEU A 49 -0.56 -3.02 -7.15
C LEU A 49 0.40 -1.97 -6.60
N PRO A 50 0.19 -1.48 -5.37
CA PRO A 50 1.13 -0.59 -4.73
C PRO A 50 2.47 -1.30 -4.44
N PRO A 51 3.57 -0.56 -4.24
CA PRO A 51 4.82 -1.11 -3.75
C PRO A 51 4.62 -1.82 -2.40
N LEU A 52 5.43 -2.85 -2.14
CA LEU A 52 5.38 -3.62 -0.88
C LEU A 52 5.72 -2.71 0.28
N ASP A 53 4.78 -2.57 1.21
CA ASP A 53 4.95 -1.74 2.40
C ASP A 53 5.83 -2.46 3.42
N ILE A 54 5.53 -3.75 3.63
CA ILE A 54 6.28 -4.62 4.52
C ILE A 54 7.14 -5.53 3.66
N ASN A 55 8.47 -5.36 3.75
CA ASN A 55 9.44 -6.21 3.08
C ASN A 55 10.55 -6.62 4.05
N ILE A 56 10.20 -7.46 5.02
CA ILE A 56 11.16 -7.93 6.04
C ILE A 56 11.97 -9.12 5.50
N THR A 57 11.27 -10.10 4.91
CA THR A 57 11.86 -11.29 4.29
C THR A 57 11.03 -11.69 3.08
N PRO A 58 11.56 -12.47 2.12
CA PRO A 58 10.78 -12.92 0.95
C PRO A 58 9.48 -13.65 1.30
N LYS A 59 9.39 -14.27 2.49
CA LYS A 59 8.16 -14.91 3.00
C LYS A 59 7.25 -13.95 3.79
N ARG A 60 7.80 -12.87 4.35
CA ARG A 60 7.06 -11.78 5.01
C ARG A 60 7.13 -10.52 4.16
N GLN A 61 6.48 -10.61 3.01
CA GLN A 61 6.20 -9.49 2.13
C GLN A 61 4.70 -9.22 2.16
N GLY A 62 4.29 -7.97 2.31
CA GLY A 62 2.87 -7.62 2.39
C GLY A 62 2.62 -6.14 2.24
N TRP A 63 1.34 -5.81 2.30
CA TRP A 63 0.82 -4.46 2.25
C TRP A 63 -0.06 -4.20 3.45
N TYR A 64 -0.13 -2.94 3.85
CA TYR A 64 -1.18 -2.48 4.73
C TYR A 64 -2.51 -2.47 4.00
N HIS A 65 -3.56 -2.83 4.71
CA HIS A 65 -4.92 -2.80 4.18
C HIS A 65 -5.26 -1.38 3.72
N SER A 66 -4.80 -0.34 4.43
CA SER A 66 -4.97 1.05 4.02
C SER A 66 -4.30 1.37 2.67
N THR A 67 -3.11 0.82 2.42
CA THR A 67 -2.39 1.02 1.14
C THR A 67 -3.13 0.37 -0.03
N LEU A 68 -3.74 -0.80 0.19
CA LEU A 68 -4.57 -1.47 -0.82
C LEU A 68 -5.92 -0.75 -1.01
N ALA A 69 -6.55 -0.34 0.09
CA ALA A 69 -7.80 0.41 0.08
C ALA A 69 -7.65 1.77 -0.62
N ALA A 70 -6.51 2.45 -0.49
CA ALA A 70 -6.19 3.68 -1.21
C ALA A 70 -6.19 3.51 -2.73
N ARG A 71 -5.92 2.29 -3.23
CA ARG A 71 -6.02 1.94 -4.66
C ARG A 71 -7.30 1.20 -5.01
N ASN A 72 -8.28 1.24 -4.11
CA ASN A 72 -9.59 0.62 -4.26
C ASN A 72 -9.51 -0.91 -4.48
N LEU A 73 -8.44 -1.54 -4.01
CA LEU A 73 -8.22 -2.98 -4.05
C LEU A 73 -8.77 -3.59 -2.76
N ARG A 74 -9.91 -4.26 -2.87
CA ARG A 74 -10.51 -5.00 -1.76
C ARG A 74 -10.05 -6.44 -1.82
N ILE A 75 -9.22 -6.81 -0.85
CA ILE A 75 -8.77 -8.19 -0.67
C ILE A 75 -9.59 -8.76 0.49
N PRO A 76 -10.36 -9.84 0.26
CA PRO A 76 -11.23 -10.43 1.27
C PRO A 76 -10.47 -11.02 2.46
#